data_AF-A0A1E3GXD1-F1
#
_entry.id   AF-A0A1E3GXD1-F1
#
_cell.length_a   1.000
_cell.length_b   1.000
_cell.length_c   1.000
_cell.angle_alpha   90.00
_cell.angle_beta   90.00
_cell.angle_gamma   90.00
#
_symmetry.space_group_name_H-M   'P 1'
#
loop_
_entity.id
_entity.type
_entity.pdbx_description
1 polymer ?
#
loop_
_entity_poly.entity_id
_entity_poly.type
_entity_poly.pdbx_seq_one_letter_code
_entity_poly.pdbx_strand_id
1 'polypeptide(L)'
;MCLAELPAVRGPDIVTVPFSRPGSSAMEASAFAELIGASAAVVTTLCWLPQAYKIIRDRDASSISYSAYGALAVGVAMWLVYGLMIGSMPVIGANAVTLLLVLCILGLKARFSKALTPAAV
;
A
#
# COMPACT_ATOMS: atom_id res chain seq x y z
N MET A 1 -47.92 45.35 -28.59
CA MET A 1 -46.80 46.05 -27.93
C MET A 1 -46.57 45.39 -26.57
N CYS A 2 -45.87 44.24 -26.54
CA CYS A 2 -45.42 43.59 -25.30
C CYS A 2 -44.43 42.46 -25.66
N LEU A 3 -43.21 42.80 -26.07
CA LEU A 3 -42.06 41.88 -26.11
C LEU A 3 -40.78 42.72 -25.98
N ALA A 4 -39.78 42.14 -25.29
CA ALA A 4 -38.47 42.67 -24.89
C ALA A 4 -38.57 43.59 -23.64
N GLU A 5 -38.07 43.19 -22.47
CA GLU A 5 -36.65 42.94 -22.20
C GLU A 5 -36.46 41.75 -21.23
N LEU A 6 -35.82 40.67 -21.67
CA LEU A 6 -35.25 39.68 -20.74
C LEU A 6 -33.87 40.19 -20.31
N PRO A 7 -33.58 40.35 -19.00
CA PRO A 7 -32.26 40.81 -18.56
C PRO A 7 -31.21 39.76 -18.93
N ALA A 8 -30.17 40.22 -19.61
CA ALA A 8 -29.01 39.41 -19.98
C ALA A 8 -28.38 38.80 -18.72
N VAL A 9 -28.61 37.49 -18.51
CA VAL A 9 -27.87 36.67 -17.56
C VAL A 9 -26.41 36.65 -18.01
N ARG A 10 -25.59 37.48 -17.36
CA ARG A 10 -24.13 37.53 -17.53
C ARG A 10 -23.60 36.17 -17.07
N GLY A 11 -23.08 35.37 -18.00
CA GLY A 11 -22.53 34.04 -17.69
C GLY A 11 -21.40 34.14 -16.66
N PRO A 12 -21.09 33.05 -15.93
CA PRO A 12 -20.00 33.06 -14.95
C PRO A 12 -18.70 33.39 -15.68
N ASP A 13 -18.01 34.43 -15.21
CA ASP A 13 -16.67 34.77 -15.67
C ASP A 13 -15.81 33.51 -15.56
N ILE A 14 -15.43 32.93 -16.71
CA ILE A 14 -14.47 31.83 -16.77
C ILE A 14 -13.15 32.42 -16.27
N VAL A 15 -12.90 32.24 -14.97
CA VAL A 15 -11.62 32.48 -14.35
C VAL A 15 -10.64 31.49 -14.99
N THR A 16 -9.91 31.95 -16.00
CA THR A 16 -8.76 31.22 -16.54
C THR A 16 -7.70 31.18 -15.46
N VAL A 17 -7.66 30.10 -14.67
CA VAL A 17 -6.58 29.86 -13.72
C VAL A 17 -5.28 29.72 -14.52
N PRO A 18 -4.29 30.62 -14.36
CA PRO A 18 -3.05 30.48 -15.10
C PRO A 18 -2.34 29.20 -14.64
N PHE A 19 -1.90 28.37 -15.59
CA PHE A 19 -0.99 27.25 -15.34
C PHE A 19 0.36 27.83 -14.91
N SER A 20 0.48 28.18 -13.63
CA SER A 20 1.75 28.57 -13.02
C SER A 20 2.62 27.33 -12.95
N ARG A 21 3.77 27.35 -13.63
CA ARG A 21 4.80 26.29 -13.49
C ARG A 21 5.10 26.12 -11.99
N PRO A 22 5.11 24.89 -11.45
CA PRO A 22 5.58 24.66 -10.09
C PRO A 22 6.95 25.31 -9.94
N GLY A 23 7.14 26.15 -8.92
CA GLY A 23 8.44 26.76 -8.64
C GLY A 23 9.49 25.68 -8.40
N SER A 24 10.77 26.01 -8.63
CA SER A 24 11.91 25.09 -8.40
C SER A 24 11.89 24.42 -7.01
N SER A 25 11.32 25.09 -6.00
CA SER A 25 11.11 24.55 -4.65
C SER A 25 10.09 23.42 -4.56
N ALA A 26 9.05 23.42 -5.42
CA ALA A 26 8.11 22.29 -5.52
C ALA A 26 8.77 21.07 -6.19
N MET A 27 9.72 21.30 -7.11
CA MET A 27 10.51 20.25 -7.74
C MET A 27 11.58 19.66 -6.80
N GLU A 28 12.16 20.46 -5.90
CA GLU A 28 13.04 19.96 -4.83
C GLU A 28 12.29 19.19 -3.74
N ALA A 29 11.07 19.61 -3.37
CA ALA A 29 10.22 18.88 -2.44
C ALA A 29 9.97 17.43 -2.91
N SER A 30 9.85 17.22 -4.22
CA SER A 30 9.76 15.88 -4.81
C SER A 30 11.01 15.03 -4.61
N ALA A 31 12.24 15.57 -4.69
CA ALA A 31 13.46 14.76 -4.55
C ALA A 31 13.63 14.20 -3.13
N PHE A 32 13.33 15.01 -2.12
CA PHE A 32 13.36 14.56 -0.72
C PHE A 32 12.25 13.52 -0.45
N ALA A 33 11.05 13.74 -0.98
CA ALA A 33 9.95 12.78 -0.89
C ALA A 33 10.27 11.44 -1.55
N GLU A 34 10.89 11.44 -2.73
CA GLU A 34 11.34 10.24 -3.44
C GLU A 34 12.40 9.48 -2.64
N LEU A 35 13.36 10.18 -2.02
CA LEU A 35 14.38 9.55 -1.17
C LEU A 35 13.77 8.91 0.09
N ILE A 36 12.83 9.60 0.75
CA ILE A 36 12.09 9.07 1.89
C ILE A 36 11.23 7.86 1.46
N GLY A 37 10.56 7.95 0.31
CA GLY A 37 9.76 6.85 -0.25
C GLY A 37 10.59 5.62 -0.58
N ALA A 38 11.74 5.80 -1.23
CA ALA A 38 12.67 4.72 -1.56
C ALA A 38 13.27 4.08 -0.30
N SER A 39 13.69 4.88 0.68
CA SER A 39 14.20 4.36 1.95
C SER A 39 13.13 3.65 2.76
N ALA A 40 11.90 4.16 2.81
CA ALA A 40 10.77 3.49 3.44
C ALA A 40 10.48 2.14 2.77
N ALA A 41 10.50 2.05 1.44
CA ALA A 41 10.32 0.80 0.70
C ALA A 41 11.43 -0.22 1.02
N VAL A 42 12.69 0.22 1.09
CA VAL A 42 13.81 -0.65 1.47
C VAL A 42 13.67 -1.13 2.91
N VAL A 43 13.42 -0.25 3.86
CA VAL A 43 13.28 -0.60 5.28
C VAL A 43 12.12 -1.57 5.51
N THR A 44 10.96 -1.30 4.90
CA THR A 44 9.79 -2.20 4.99
C THR A 44 10.05 -3.55 4.32
N THR A 45 10.84 -3.62 3.25
CA THR A 45 11.23 -4.90 2.64
C THR A 45 12.20 -5.67 3.56
N LEU A 46 13.22 -4.97 4.08
CA LEU A 46 14.27 -5.55 4.91
C LEU A 46 13.76 -5.99 6.28
N CYS A 47 12.70 -5.39 6.84
CA CYS A 47 12.21 -5.75 8.17
C CYS A 47 11.66 -7.19 8.25
N TRP A 48 11.21 -7.77 7.12
CA TRP A 48 10.69 -9.14 7.08
C TRP A 48 11.77 -10.20 6.82
N LEU A 49 12.95 -9.81 6.31
CA LEU A 49 14.05 -10.74 6.02
C LEU A 49 14.56 -11.50 7.26
N PRO A 50 14.79 -10.87 8.44
CA PRO A 50 15.27 -11.58 9.63
C PRO A 50 14.29 -12.68 10.06
N GLN A 51 13.00 -12.41 9.98
CA GLN A 51 11.95 -13.36 10.36
C GLN A 51 11.87 -14.51 9.34
N ALA A 52 11.93 -14.22 8.03
CA ALA A 52 11.95 -15.24 6.99
C ALA A 52 13.20 -16.14 7.09
N TYR A 53 14.38 -15.53 7.30
CA TYR A 53 15.64 -16.26 7.46
C TYR A 53 15.61 -17.20 8.67
N LYS A 54 15.08 -16.75 9.81
CA LYS A 54 14.94 -17.58 11.01
C LYS A 54 14.09 -18.83 10.76
N ILE A 55 12.95 -18.68 10.08
CA ILE A 55 12.06 -19.81 9.72
C ILE A 55 12.80 -20.81 8.79
N ILE A 56 13.51 -20.31 7.79
CA ILE A 56 14.23 -21.16 6.83
C ILE A 56 15.38 -21.91 7.51
N ARG A 57 16.13 -21.21 8.39
CA ARG A 57 17.28 -21.76 9.11
C ARG A 57 16.86 -22.80 10.14
N ASP A 58 15.90 -22.43 10.99
CA ASP A 58 15.50 -23.27 12.12
C ASP A 58 14.50 -24.36 11.68
N ARG A 59 14.02 -24.30 10.42
CA ARG A 59 13.01 -25.20 9.81
C ARG A 59 11.75 -25.35 10.67
N ASP A 60 11.52 -24.41 11.57
CA ASP A 60 10.43 -24.43 12.52
C ASP A 60 9.60 -23.15 12.39
N ALA A 61 8.38 -23.34 11.90
CA ALA A 61 7.36 -22.30 11.82
C ALA A 61 6.31 -22.44 12.93
N SER A 62 6.51 -23.31 13.93
CA SER A 62 5.55 -23.58 15.02
C SER A 62 5.16 -22.31 15.78
N SER A 63 6.12 -21.43 16.04
CA SER A 63 5.96 -20.14 16.73
C SER A 63 5.07 -19.11 15.99
N ILE A 64 4.77 -19.33 14.71
CA ILE A 64 3.95 -18.42 13.90
C ILE A 64 2.48 -18.77 14.05
N SER A 65 1.71 -17.92 14.72
CA SER A 65 0.27 -18.15 14.83
C SER A 65 -0.44 -17.86 13.50
N TYR A 66 -1.21 -18.83 13.00
CA TYR A 66 -2.09 -18.64 11.85
C TYR A 66 -3.09 -17.50 12.09
N SER A 67 -3.58 -17.33 13.32
CA SER A 67 -4.54 -16.28 13.63
C SER A 67 -3.91 -14.89 13.57
N ALA A 68 -2.70 -14.72 14.13
CA ALA A 68 -2.01 -13.42 14.13
C ALA A 68 -1.61 -13.00 12.71
N TYR A 69 -1.02 -13.90 11.93
CA TYR A 69 -0.60 -13.60 10.57
C TYR A 69 -1.80 -13.51 9.60
N GLY A 70 -2.87 -14.27 9.86
CA GLY A 70 -4.14 -14.13 9.12
C GLY A 70 -4.80 -12.78 9.38
N ALA A 71 -4.89 -12.33 10.64
CA ALA A 71 -5.41 -11.02 10.99
C ALA A 71 -4.56 -9.89 10.37
N LEU A 72 -3.23 -10.04 10.38
CA LEU A 72 -2.33 -9.12 9.70
C LEU A 72 -2.59 -9.06 8.19
N ALA A 73 -2.74 -10.22 7.53
CA ALA A 73 -3.05 -10.26 6.10
C ALA A 73 -4.37 -9.53 5.77
N VAL A 74 -5.41 -9.74 6.58
CA VAL A 74 -6.69 -9.03 6.45
C VAL A 74 -6.50 -7.52 6.65
N GLY A 75 -5.79 -7.11 7.70
CA GLY A 75 -5.53 -5.70 7.98
C GLY A 75 -4.76 -5.00 6.86
N VAL A 76 -3.71 -5.64 6.33
CA VAL A 76 -2.92 -5.09 5.21
C VAL A 76 -3.74 -5.06 3.92
N ALA A 77 -4.61 -6.05 3.67
CA ALA A 77 -5.53 -6.03 2.54
C ALA A 77 -6.53 -4.87 2.65
N MET A 78 -7.08 -4.60 3.85
CA MET A 78 -7.93 -3.44 4.09
C MET A 78 -7.18 -2.12 3.87
N TRP A 79 -5.93 -2.01 4.33
CA TRP A 79 -5.09 -0.85 4.08
C TRP A 79 -4.76 -0.65 2.59
N LEU A 80 -4.58 -1.73 1.84
CA LEU A 80 -4.39 -1.68 0.40
C LEU A 80 -5.64 -1.15 -0.31
N VAL A 81 -6.82 -1.66 0.05
CA VAL A 81 -8.11 -1.15 -0.45
C VAL A 81 -8.28 0.32 -0.10
N TYR A 82 -7.98 0.71 1.14
CA TYR A 82 -8.01 2.10 1.58
C TYR A 82 -7.05 2.98 0.74
N GLY A 83 -5.82 2.53 0.52
CA GLY A 83 -4.82 3.22 -0.30
C GLY A 83 -5.32 3.45 -1.73
N LEU A 84 -6.00 2.46 -2.32
CA LEU A 84 -6.64 2.57 -3.64
C LEU A 84 -7.77 3.60 -3.62
N MET A 85 -8.61 3.62 -2.58
CA MET A 85 -9.71 4.60 -2.44
C MET A 85 -9.21 6.06 -2.36
N ILE A 86 -8.07 6.28 -1.70
CA ILE A 86 -7.48 7.63 -1.57
C ILE A 86 -6.45 7.96 -2.66
N GLY A 87 -6.18 7.04 -3.59
CA GLY A 87 -5.20 7.23 -4.67
C GLY A 87 -3.74 7.37 -4.22
N SER A 88 -3.38 6.87 -3.03
CA SER A 88 -2.05 7.06 -2.47
C SER A 88 -1.07 5.95 -2.90
N MET A 89 -0.26 6.22 -3.92
CA MET A 89 0.75 5.28 -4.41
C MET A 89 1.72 4.74 -3.34
N PRO A 90 2.21 5.53 -2.37
CA PRO A 90 3.05 5.03 -1.29
C PRO A 90 2.35 4.01 -0.40
N VAL A 91 1.08 4.27 -0.04
CA VAL A 91 0.27 3.36 0.79
C VAL A 91 -0.03 2.08 0.02
N ILE A 92 -0.37 2.19 -1.27
CA ILE A 92 -0.62 1.04 -2.14
C ILE A 92 0.64 0.18 -2.25
N GLY A 93 1.78 0.77 -2.60
CA GLY A 93 3.04 0.04 -2.79
C GLY A 93 3.50 -0.66 -1.51
N ALA A 94 3.50 0.03 -0.38
CA ALA A 94 3.92 -0.54 0.90
C ALA A 94 3.02 -1.72 1.34
N ASN A 95 1.70 -1.58 1.24
CA ASN A 95 0.78 -2.65 1.65
C ASN A 95 0.74 -3.81 0.66
N ALA A 96 0.92 -3.58 -0.64
CA ALA A 96 1.00 -4.65 -1.64
C ALA A 96 2.23 -5.56 -1.39
N VAL A 97 3.40 -4.97 -1.17
CA VAL A 97 4.63 -5.73 -0.84
C VAL A 97 4.47 -6.49 0.47
N THR A 98 3.92 -5.83 1.50
CA THR A 98 3.68 -6.46 2.81
C THR A 98 2.73 -7.65 2.70
N LEU A 99 1.64 -7.52 1.93
CA LEU A 99 0.66 -8.58 1.74
C LEU A 99 1.29 -9.80 1.06
N LEU A 100 2.10 -9.59 0.01
CA LEU A 100 2.82 -10.67 -0.67
C LEU A 100 3.75 -11.44 0.28
N LEU A 101 4.49 -10.72 1.14
CA LEU A 101 5.39 -11.33 2.11
C LEU A 101 4.62 -12.14 3.17
N VAL A 102 3.55 -11.58 3.72
CA VAL A 102 2.71 -12.27 4.72
C VAL A 102 2.07 -13.54 4.14
N LEU A 103 1.56 -13.47 2.91
CA LEU A 103 1.00 -14.64 2.21
C LEU A 103 2.06 -15.71 1.94
N CYS A 104 3.28 -15.32 1.57
CA CYS A 104 4.40 -16.25 1.40
C CYS A 104 4.73 -16.99 2.71
N ILE A 105 4.81 -16.27 3.83
CA ILE A 105 5.06 -16.87 5.16
C ILE A 105 3.94 -17.85 5.55
N LEU A 106 2.68 -17.46 5.36
CA LEU A 106 1.53 -18.33 5.63
C LEU A 106 1.53 -19.59 4.74
N GLY A 107 1.87 -19.43 3.45
CA GLY A 107 2.00 -20.54 2.50
C GLY A 107 3.12 -21.52 2.88
N LEU A 108 4.30 -21.00 3.27
CA LEU A 108 5.41 -21.80 3.78
C LEU A 108 4.99 -22.57 5.04
N LYS A 109 4.34 -21.91 6.01
CA LYS A 109 3.84 -22.58 7.21
C LYS A 109 2.84 -23.68 6.85
N ALA A 110 1.88 -23.44 5.96
CA ALA A 110 0.92 -24.46 5.51
C ALA A 110 1.59 -25.68 4.87
N ARG A 111 2.67 -25.49 4.10
CA ARG A 111 3.45 -26.57 3.51
C ARG A 111 4.18 -27.41 4.57
N PHE A 112 4.81 -26.76 5.55
CA PHE A 112 5.55 -27.46 6.61
C PHE A 112 4.63 -28.10 7.66
N SER A 113 3.46 -27.52 7.94
CA SER A 113 2.47 -28.13 8.85
C SER A 113 1.82 -29.39 8.25
N LYS A 114 1.57 -29.44 6.93
CA LYS A 114 1.07 -30.67 6.26
C LYS A 114 2.12 -31.78 6.19
N ALA A 115 3.41 -31.44 6.16
CA ALA A 115 4.49 -32.44 6.19
C ALA A 115 4.66 -33.12 7.56
N LEU A 116 4.06 -32.56 8.62
CA LEU A 116 4.06 -33.10 9.99
C LEU A 116 2.78 -33.88 10.33
N THR A 117 1.97 -34.25 9.34
CA THR A 117 0.94 -35.29 9.53
C THR A 117 1.51 -36.63 9.10
N PRO A 118 2.19 -37.40 9.98
CA PRO A 118 2.41 -38.81 9.70
C PRO A 118 1.03 -39.46 9.57
N ALA A 119 0.87 -40.27 8.53
CA ALA A 119 -0.22 -41.21 8.44
C ALA A 119 -0.18 -42.11 9.68
N ALA A 120 -1.02 -41.80 10.66
CA ALA A 120 -1.27 -42.63 11.83
C ALA A 120 -2.65 -42.25 12.39
N VAL A 121 -3.70 -42.88 11.87
CA VAL A 121 -4.53 -43.88 12.57
C VAL A 121 -5.16 -44.77 11.49
#